data_AF-A0A0F9JLM8-F1
#
_entry.id   AF-A0A0F9JLM8-F1
#
_cell.length_a   1.000
_cell.length_b   1.000
_cell.length_c   1.000
_cell.angle_alpha   90.00
_cell.angle_beta   90.00
_cell.angle_gamma   90.00
#
_symmetry.space_group_name_H-M   'P 1'
#
loop_
_entity.id
_entity.type
_entity.pdbx_description
1 polymer ?
#
loop_
_entity_poly.entity_id
_entity_poly.type
_entity_poly.pdbx_seq_one_letter_code
_entity_poly.pdbx_strand_id
1 'polypeptide(L)' 'MPRQKRWQIKRRLDEAVGACNKAQNHLVETGHDYETIHPDYYDAFTAIVQALELVKDAINNLIENI' A
#
# COMPACT_ATOMS: atom_id res chain seq x y z
N MET A 1 3.40 -5.89 26.65
CA MET A 1 4.59 -5.43 25.90
C MET A 1 5.06 -4.09 26.47
N PRO A 2 6.37 -3.84 26.64
CA PRO A 2 6.89 -2.54 27.10
C PRO A 2 6.43 -1.39 26.19
N ARG A 3 6.05 -0.24 26.77
CA ARG A 3 5.53 0.92 26.01
C ARG A 3 6.42 1.35 24.85
N GLN A 4 7.75 1.33 25.05
CA GLN A 4 8.74 1.66 24.02
C GLN A 4 8.67 0.71 22.81
N LYS A 5 8.46 -0.60 23.05
CA LYS A 5 8.36 -1.59 21.97
C LYS A 5 7.05 -1.43 21.17
N ARG A 6 5.93 -1.11 21.84
CA ARG A 6 4.66 -0.81 21.15
C ARG A 6 4.79 0.41 20.23
N TRP A 7 5.40 1.48 20.72
CA TRP A 7 5.62 2.69 19.92
C TRP A 7 6.52 2.43 18.70
N GLN A 8 7.60 1.67 18.88
CA GLN A 8 8.47 1.28 17.77
C GLN A 8 7.74 0.49 16.69
N ILE A 9 6.87 -0.46 17.08
CA ILE A 9 6.07 -1.23 16.12
C ILE A 9 5.13 -0.31 15.37
N LYS A 10 4.35 0.51 16.09
CA LYS A 10 3.42 1.47 15.46
C LYS A 10 4.12 2.34 14.43
N ARG A 11 5.28 2.91 14.78
CA ARG A 11 6.07 3.74 13.84
C ARG A 11 6.48 2.98 12.58
N ARG A 12 6.91 1.71 12.70
CA ARG A 12 7.28 0.90 11.53
C ARG A 12 6.08 0.53 10.66
N LEU A 13 4.92 0.31 11.27
CA LEU A 13 3.67 0.07 10.54
C LEU A 13 3.21 1.35 9.82
N ASP A 14 3.31 2.52 10.45
CA ASP A 14 3.03 3.81 9.80
C ASP A 14 3.96 4.05 8.59
N GLU A 15 5.26 3.77 8.75
CA GLU A 15 6.24 3.83 7.66
C GLU A 15 5.88 2.88 6.50
N ALA A 16 5.37 1.67 6.81
CA ALA A 16 4.93 0.70 5.80
C ALA A 16 3.70 1.18 5.02
N VAL A 17 2.71 1.78 5.70
CA VAL A 17 1.54 2.41 5.04
C VAL A 17 1.99 3.51 4.08
N GLY A 18 2.94 4.35 4.48
CA GLY A 18 3.52 5.38 3.62
C GLY A 18 4.20 4.80 2.37
N ALA A 19 4.91 3.68 2.51
CA ALA A 19 5.53 2.99 1.37
C ALA A 19 4.48 2.40 0.41
N CYS A 20 3.39 1.82 0.93
CA CYS A 20 2.28 1.34 0.10
C CYS A 20 1.64 2.48 -0.70
N ASN A 21 1.34 3.61 -0.08
CA ASN A 21 0.76 4.78 -0.78
C ASN A 21 1.69 5.27 -1.90
N LYS A 22 3.00 5.33 -1.65
CA LYS A 22 3.97 5.75 -2.67
C LYS A 22 4.01 4.76 -3.85
N ALA A 23 4.00 3.46 -3.56
CA ALA A 23 3.96 2.43 -4.60
C ALA A 23 2.66 2.52 -5.42
N GLN A 24 1.51 2.70 -4.77
CA GLN A 24 0.22 2.87 -5.46
C GLN A 24 0.25 4.08 -6.41
N ASN A 25 0.76 5.23 -5.97
CA ASN A 25 0.87 6.42 -6.83
C ASN A 25 1.68 6.14 -8.09
N HIS A 26 2.87 5.53 -7.97
CA HIS A 26 3.70 5.20 -9.12
C HIS A 26 3.03 4.21 -10.07
N LEU A 27 2.32 3.21 -9.54
CA LEU A 27 1.61 2.23 -10.36
C LEU A 27 0.40 2.83 -11.07
N VAL A 28 -0.34 3.74 -10.43
CA VAL A 28 -1.46 4.46 -11.06
C VAL A 28 -0.98 5.39 -12.16
N GLU A 29 0.04 6.20 -11.87
CA GLU A 29 0.66 7.11 -12.85
C GLU A 29 1.17 6.33 -14.06
N THR A 30 1.93 5.26 -13.83
CA THR A 30 2.46 4.42 -14.91
C THR A 30 1.35 3.67 -15.65
N GLY A 31 0.35 3.15 -14.94
CA GLY A 31 -0.74 2.38 -15.53
C GLY A 31 -1.58 3.22 -16.50
N HIS A 32 -1.83 4.49 -16.19
CA HIS A 32 -2.58 5.41 -17.06
C HIS A 32 -1.97 5.53 -18.47
N ASP A 33 -0.65 5.45 -18.60
CA ASP A 33 0.02 5.50 -19.91
C ASP A 33 -0.38 4.33 -20.82
N TYR A 34 -0.87 3.23 -20.25
CA TYR A 34 -1.24 2.01 -20.97
C TYR A 34 -2.75 1.81 -21.13
N GLU A 35 -3.61 2.64 -20.53
CA GLU A 35 -5.07 2.45 -20.48
C GLU A 35 -5.69 2.20 -21.87
N THR A 36 -5.24 2.93 -22.88
CA THR A 36 -5.76 2.84 -24.26
C THR A 36 -4.89 2.03 -25.21
N ILE A 37 -3.60 1.87 -24.88
CA ILE A 37 -2.59 1.26 -25.77
C ILE A 37 -2.46 -0.25 -25.49
N HIS A 38 -2.38 -0.61 -24.21
CA HIS A 38 -2.23 -1.98 -23.72
C HIS A 38 -3.14 -2.17 -22.50
N PRO A 39 -4.46 -2.38 -22.70
CA PRO A 39 -5.42 -2.49 -21.61
C PRO A 39 -5.10 -3.63 -20.62
N ASP A 40 -4.46 -4.70 -21.10
CA ASP A 40 -3.98 -5.81 -20.27
C ASP A 40 -2.91 -5.38 -19.25
N TYR A 41 -2.04 -4.44 -19.63
CA TYR A 41 -1.06 -3.87 -18.70
C TYR A 41 -1.74 -2.94 -17.69
N TYR A 42 -2.68 -2.10 -18.15
CA TYR A 42 -3.50 -1.28 -17.26
C TYR A 42 -4.25 -2.12 -16.22
N ASP A 43 -4.87 -3.23 -16.65
CA ASP A 43 -5.54 -4.17 -15.77
C ASP A 43 -4.58 -4.79 -14.75
N ALA A 44 -3.37 -5.16 -15.19
CA ALA A 44 -2.33 -5.68 -14.31
C ALA A 44 -1.88 -4.64 -13.26
N PHE A 45 -1.65 -3.38 -13.66
CA PHE A 45 -1.34 -2.29 -12.72
C PHE A 45 -2.47 -2.08 -11.71
N THR A 46 -3.72 -2.08 -12.17
CA THR A 46 -4.91 -1.93 -11.34
C THR A 46 -5.02 -3.06 -10.31
N ALA A 47 -4.79 -4.31 -10.73
CA ALA A 47 -4.79 -5.46 -9.82
C ALA A 47 -3.71 -5.35 -8.73
N ILE A 48 -2.51 -4.86 -9.06
CA ILE A 48 -1.45 -4.64 -8.08
C ILE A 48 -1.84 -3.53 -7.09
N VAL A 49 -2.42 -2.43 -7.57
CA VAL A 49 -2.88 -1.31 -6.72
C VAL A 49 -3.94 -1.80 -5.72
N GLN A 50 -4.88 -2.63 -6.17
CA GLN A 50 -5.90 -3.24 -5.31
C GLN A 50 -5.28 -4.16 -4.25
N ALA A 51 -4.30 -4.99 -4.62
CA ALA A 51 -3.59 -5.84 -3.67
C ALA A 51 -2.84 -5.02 -2.60
N LEU A 52 -2.22 -3.91 -2.99
CA LEU A 52 -1.59 -2.99 -2.04
C LEU A 52 -2.59 -2.34 -1.08
N GLU A 53 -3.83 -2.08 -1.53
CA GLU A 53 -4.89 -1.55 -0.66
C GLU A 53 -5.25 -2.55 0.44
N LEU A 54 -5.43 -3.83 0.08
CA LEU A 54 -5.71 -4.90 1.04
C LEU A 54 -4.58 -5.06 2.07
N VAL A 55 -3.32 -4.93 1.65
CA VAL A 55 -2.17 -4.96 2.55
C VAL A 55 -2.19 -3.74 3.48
N LYS A 56 -2.48 -2.55 2.96
CA LYS A 56 -2.57 -1.31 3.75
C LYS A 56 -3.66 -1.40 4.81
N ASP A 57 -4.83 -1.93 4.46
CA ASP A 57 -5.93 -2.16 5.40
C ASP A 57 -5.55 -3.15 6.50
N ALA A 58 -4.88 -4.25 6.15
CA ALA A 58 -4.38 -5.20 7.15
C ALA A 58 -3.38 -4.56 8.12
N ILE A 59 -2.50 -3.67 7.63
CA ILE A 59 -1.55 -2.92 8.46
C ILE A 59 -2.30 -1.94 9.38
N ASN A 60 -3.25 -1.17 8.86
CA ASN A 60 -4.05 -0.22 9.65
C ASN A 60 -4.84 -0.93 10.75
N ASN A 61 -5.47 -2.06 10.43
CA ASN A 61 -6.13 -2.90 11.41
C ASN A 61 -5.17 -3.35 12.52
N LEU A 62 -3.93 -3.72 12.18
CA LEU A 62 -2.94 -4.07 13.21
C LEU A 62 -2.55 -2.87 14.08
N ILE A 63 -2.39 -1.69 13.50
CA ILE A 63 -2.09 -0.44 14.23
C ILE A 63 -3.18 -0.12 15.26
N GLU A 64 -4.45 -0.27 14.89
CA GLU A 64 -5.60 -0.01 15.76
C GLU A 64 -5.67 -0.96 16.97
N ASN A 65 -5.07 -2.16 16.83
CA ASN A 65 -5.11 -3.21 17.85
C ASN A 65 -3.86 -3.26 18.77
N ILE A 66 -2.89 -2.35 18.61
CA ILE A 66 -1.62 -2.29 19.40
C ILE A 66 -1.65 -1.20 20.49
#